data_AF-A0A562JSS9-F1
#
_entry.id   AF-A0A562JSS9-F1
#
_cell.length_a   1.000
_cell.length_b   1.000
_cell.length_c   1.000
_cell.angle_alpha   90.00
_cell.angle_beta   90.00
_cell.angle_gamma   90.00
#
_symmetry.space_group_name_H-M   'P 1'
#
loop_
_entity.id
_entity.type
_entity.pdbx_description
1 polymer ?
#
loop_
_entity_poly.entity_id
_entity_poly.type
_entity_poly.pdbx_seq_one_letter_code
_entity_poly.pdbx_strand_id
1 'polypeptide(L)' 'MQIQIKSAFNNQFVSAENQGESPLAANREAAQEWENFNVINNSDGTISFQAVANNKYLRRI' A
#
# COMPACT_ATOMS: atom_id res chain seq x y z
N MET A 1 -3.17 10.10 7.55
CA MET A 1 -3.88 10.28 6.26
C MET A 1 -3.88 8.94 5.55
N GLN A 2 -5.03 8.50 5.01
CA GLN A 2 -5.12 7.27 4.21
C GLN A 2 -5.15 7.61 2.72
N ILE A 3 -4.46 6.80 1.93
CA ILE A 3 -4.40 6.93 0.48
C ILE A 3 -4.57 5.57 -0.19
N GLN A 4 -4.88 5.60 -1.47
CA GLN A 4 -4.83 4.46 -2.37
C GLN A 4 -3.79 4.73 -3.44
N ILE A 5 -3.06 3.69 -3.84
CA ILE A 5 -2.06 3.80 -4.90
C ILE A 5 -2.64 3.11 -6.14
N LYS A 6 -2.76 3.86 -7.23
CA LYS A 6 -3.28 3.36 -8.51
C LYS A 6 -2.17 3.33 -9.54
N SER A 7 -2.02 2.20 -10.22
CA SER A 7 -1.08 2.06 -11.32
C SER A 7 -1.55 2.84 -12.54
N ALA A 8 -0.68 3.69 -13.08
CA ALA A 8 -0.95 4.42 -14.32
C ALA A 8 -0.95 3.50 -15.57
N PHE A 9 -0.35 2.31 -15.48
CA PHE A 9 -0.22 1.40 -16.62
C PHE A 9 -1.53 0.65 -16.91
N ASN A 10 -2.17 0.10 -15.87
CA ASN A 10 -3.36 -0.75 -16.01
C ASN A 10 -4.59 -0.22 -15.26
N ASN A 11 -4.52 0.98 -14.66
CA ASN A 11 -5.60 1.57 -13.88
C ASN A 11 -6.12 0.68 -12.73
N GLN A 12 -5.29 -0.24 -12.23
CA GLN A 12 -5.62 -1.08 -11.08
C GLN A 12 -4.98 -0.56 -9.80
N PHE A 13 -5.61 -0.85 -8.67
CA PHE A 13 -5.12 -0.48 -7.34
C PHE A 13 -4.06 -1.47 -6.86
N VAL A 14 -3.05 -0.93 -6.19
CA VAL A 14 -1.97 -1.68 -5.55
C VAL A 14 -2.51 -2.32 -4.27
N SER A 15 -2.41 -3.64 -4.19
CA SER A 15 -2.88 -4.46 -3.07
C SER A 15 -1.71 -4.99 -2.25
N ALA A 16 -1.84 -4.93 -0.93
CA ALA A 16 -0.93 -5.56 0.04
C ALA A 16 -1.35 -6.99 0.39
N GLU A 17 -1.72 -7.78 -0.62
CA GLU A 17 -2.32 -9.11 -0.46
C GLU A 17 -1.44 -10.12 0.29
N ASN A 18 -2.03 -11.29 0.57
CA ASN A 18 -1.36 -12.37 1.32
C ASN A 18 -0.75 -11.88 2.65
N GLN A 19 -1.47 -11.02 3.38
CA GLN A 19 -1.01 -10.48 4.67
C GLN A 19 0.36 -9.74 4.59
N GLY A 20 0.69 -9.20 3.42
CA GLY A 20 1.97 -8.52 3.17
C GLY A 20 3.17 -9.45 3.09
N GLU A 21 2.96 -10.77 2.95
CA GLU A 21 4.02 -11.76 2.72
C GLU A 21 4.42 -11.87 1.24
N SER A 22 3.60 -11.32 0.34
CA SER A 22 3.90 -11.21 -1.08
C SER A 22 4.34 -9.78 -1.45
N PRO A 23 5.10 -9.60 -2.54
CA PRO A 23 5.30 -8.28 -3.13
C PRO A 23 3.96 -7.60 -3.45
N LEU A 24 3.94 -6.27 -3.41
CA LEU A 24 2.76 -5.49 -3.79
C LEU A 24 2.40 -5.71 -5.26
N ALA A 25 1.11 -5.86 -5.55
CA ALA A 25 0.62 -6.08 -6.90
C ALA A 25 -0.49 -5.08 -7.25
N ALA A 26 -0.42 -4.46 -8.42
CA ALA A 26 -1.50 -3.63 -8.97
C ALA A 26 -2.50 -4.51 -9.73
N ASN A 27 -3.41 -5.17 -9.00
CA ASN A 27 -4.29 -6.23 -9.54
C ASN A 27 -5.75 -6.16 -9.09
N ARG A 28 -6.18 -5.03 -8.48
CA ARG A 28 -7.57 -4.82 -8.05
C ARG A 28 -8.26 -3.73 -8.84
N GLU A 29 -9.49 -3.99 -9.25
CA GLU A 29 -10.32 -3.00 -9.97
C GLU A 29 -10.95 -1.97 -9.03
N ALA A 30 -11.21 -2.37 -7.78
CA ALA A 30 -11.74 -1.52 -6.72
C ALA A 30 -10.85 -1.62 -5.49
N ALA A 31 -10.71 -0.51 -4.78
CA ALA A 31 -9.97 -0.47 -3.53
C ALA A 31 -10.87 -0.87 -2.35
N GLN A 32 -10.37 -1.82 -1.56
CA GLN A 32 -10.91 -2.19 -0.27
C GLN A 32 -9.78 -2.09 0.77
N GLU A 33 -9.85 -2.89 1.83
CA GLU A 33 -8.94 -2.80 2.97
C GLU A 33 -7.47 -3.00 2.57
N TRP A 34 -7.20 -3.90 1.64
CA TRP A 34 -5.85 -4.29 1.19
C TRP A 34 -5.17 -3.25 0.30
N GLU A 35 -5.93 -2.30 -0.24
CA GLU A 35 -5.45 -1.24 -1.15
C GLU A 35 -5.33 0.13 -0.45
N ASN A 36 -5.66 0.18 0.85
CA ASN A 36 -5.55 1.38 1.66
C ASN A 36 -4.22 1.40 2.44
N PHE A 37 -3.55 2.55 2.38
CA PHE A 37 -2.25 2.76 3.03
C PHE A 37 -2.28 4.03 3.87
N ASN A 38 -1.74 3.95 5.09
CA ASN A 38 -1.43 5.12 5.89
C ASN A 38 -0.14 5.76 5.39
N VAL A 39 -0.17 7.09 5.24
CA VAL A 39 1.04 7.91 5.05
C VAL A 39 1.55 8.34 6.41
N ILE A 40 2.76 7.92 6.75
CA ILE A 40 3.44 8.24 8.00
C ILE A 40 4.59 9.20 7.68
N ASN A 41 4.54 10.40 8.27
CA ASN A 41 5.62 11.37 8.21
C ASN A 41 6.56 11.12 9.39
N ASN A 42 7.82 10.79 9.12
CA ASN A 42 8.81 10.48 10.14
C ASN A 42 9.57 11.75 10.57
N SER A 43 10.17 11.72 11.75
CA SER A 43 10.92 12.84 12.32
C SER A 43 12.19 13.19 11.53
N ASP A 44 12.72 12.26 10.75
CA ASP A 44 13.87 12.43 9.88
C ASP A 44 13.51 13.02 8.50
N GLY A 45 12.24 13.36 8.28
CA GLY A 45 11.72 13.90 7.03
C GLY A 45 11.39 12.84 5.98
N THR A 46 11.57 11.55 6.28
CA THR A 46 11.15 10.46 5.37
C THR A 46 9.66 10.17 5.46
N ILE A 47 9.14 9.47 4.46
CA ILE A 47 7.76 8.98 4.42
C ILE A 47 7.76 7.47 4.46
N SER A 48 6.94 6.88 5.32
CA SER A 48 6.63 5.45 5.30
C SER A 48 5.18 5.22 4.90
N PHE A 49 4.96 4.15 4.15
CA PHE A 49 3.63 3.64 3.85
C PHE A 49 3.38 2.40 4.71
N GLN A 50 2.24 2.36 5.38
CA GLN A 50 1.80 1.21 6.17
C GLN A 50 0.47 0.70 5.60
N ALA A 51 0.39 -0.60 5.29
CA ALA A 51 -0.84 -1.22 4.81
C ALA A 51 -1.89 -1.27 5.93
N VAL A 52 -3.11 -0.82 5.64
CA VAL A 52 -4.20 -0.80 6.63
C VAL A 52 -4.63 -2.21 7.00
N ALA A 53 -4.74 -3.13 6.02
CA ALA A 53 -5.23 -4.49 6.24
C ALA A 53 -4.39 -5.36 7.19
N ASN A 54 -3.11 -5.05 7.39
CA ASN A 54 -2.21 -5.91 8.18
C ASN A 54 -1.24 -5.13 9.09
N ASN A 55 -1.32 -3.80 9.12
CA ASN A 55 -0.46 -2.90 9.91
C ASN A 55 1.05 -3.04 9.64
N LYS A 56 1.47 -3.65 8.53
CA LYS A 56 2.89 -3.77 8.14
C LYS A 56 3.34 -2.60 7.29
N TYR A 57 4.62 -2.24 7.45
CA TYR A 57 5.27 -1.24 6.62
C TYR A 57 5.75 -1.84 5.29
N LEU A 58 5.62 -1.06 4.23
CA LEU A 58 6.22 -1.38 2.95
C LEU A 58 7.74 -1.31 3.08
N ARG A 59 8.43 -2.30 2.54
CA ARG A 59 9.90 -2.38 2.56
C ARG A 59 10.43 -2.86 1.22
N ARG A 60 11.71 -2.59 0.99
CA ARG A 60 12.45 -3.22 -0.10
C ARG A 60 12.70 -4.68 0.22
N ILE A 61 12.60 -5.54 -0.81
CA ILE A 61 13.02 -6.94 -0.76
C ILE A 61 14.51 -7.08 -1.08
#